data_AF-A0A2W6WAB1-F1
#
_entry.id   AF-A0A2W6WAB1-F1
#
_cell.length_a   1.000
_cell.length_b   1.000
_cell.length_c   1.000
_cell.angle_alpha   90.00
_cell.angle_beta   90.00
_cell.angle_gamma   90.00
#
_symmetry.space_group_name_H-M   'P 1'
#
loop_
_entity.id
_entity.type
_entity.pdbx_description
1 polymer ?
#
loop_
_entity_poly.entity_id
_entity_poly.type
_entity_poly.pdbx_seq_one_letter_code
_entity_poly.pdbx_strand_id
1 'polypeptide(L)' 'MADRNQWILHIKELRERHGCGILEAEEVALTDPHWRRWVERQINSDEQCRRMALSHIRYNGDAALIEPRGDKLVVR' A
#
# COMPACT_ATOMS: atom_id res chain seq x y z
N MET A 1 -12.74 -1.16 10.21
CA MET A 1 -12.55 -2.55 9.73
C MET A 1 -13.07 -2.79 8.31
N ALA A 2 -14.18 -2.15 7.89
CA ALA A 2 -14.71 -2.27 6.53
C ALA A 2 -13.68 -1.92 5.43
N ASP A 3 -12.96 -0.81 5.60
CA ASP A 3 -12.02 -0.31 4.59
C ASP A 3 -10.81 -1.24 4.37
N ARG A 4 -10.36 -1.98 5.41
CA ARG A 4 -9.26 -2.95 5.27
C ARG A 4 -9.68 -4.15 4.43
N ASN A 5 -10.91 -4.64 4.62
CA ASN A 5 -11.45 -5.73 3.80
C ASN A 5 -11.68 -5.25 2.36
N GLN A 6 -12.14 -4.02 2.17
CA GLN A 6 -12.29 -3.41 0.85
C GLN A 6 -10.94 -3.27 0.14
N TRP A 7 -9.88 -2.83 0.84
CA TRP A 7 -8.53 -2.79 0.28
C TRP A 7 -8.07 -4.17 -0.21
N ILE A 8 -8.21 -5.20 0.63
CA ILE A 8 -7.80 -6.58 0.27
C ILE A 8 -8.57 -7.09 -0.95
N LEU A 9 -9.89 -6.84 -1.00
CA LEU A 9 -10.72 -7.24 -2.14
C LEU A 9 -10.34 -6.47 -3.40
N HIS A 10 -10.08 -5.17 -3.28
CA HIS A 10 -9.67 -4.33 -4.39
C HIS A 10 -8.33 -4.80 -5.00
N ILE A 11 -7.34 -5.11 -4.16
CA ILE A 11 -6.05 -5.66 -4.64
C ILE A 11 -6.25 -7.02 -5.32
N LYS A 12 -7.11 -7.90 -4.80
CA LYS A 12 -7.41 -9.18 -5.45
C LYS A 12 -8.05 -8.98 -6.82
N GLU A 13 -9.04 -8.09 -6.90
CA GLU A 13 -9.73 -7.77 -8.15
C GLU A 13 -8.75 -7.20 -9.19
N LEU A 14 -7.86 -6.29 -8.79
CA LEU A 14 -6.83 -5.76 -9.69
C LEU A 14 -5.88 -6.84 -10.20
N ARG A 15 -5.44 -7.74 -9.33
CA ARG A 15 -4.57 -8.87 -9.73
C ARG A 15 -5.27 -9.79 -10.74
N GLU A 16 -6.53 -10.12 -10.50
CA GLU A 16 -7.31 -10.97 -11.41
C GLU A 16 -7.57 -10.27 -12.75
N ARG A 17 -7.93 -8.98 -12.71
CA ARG A 17 -8.26 -8.19 -13.90
C ARG A 17 -7.06 -7.91 -14.79
N HIS A 18 -5.90 -7.64 -14.19
CA HIS A 18 -4.68 -7.26 -14.93
C HIS A 18 -3.71 -8.43 -15.11
N GLY A 19 -3.94 -9.58 -14.47
CA GLY A 19 -3.03 -10.72 -14.50
C GLY A 19 -1.66 -10.40 -13.89
N CYS A 20 -1.60 -9.46 -12.93
CA CYS A 20 -0.38 -8.87 -12.43
C CYS A 20 0.03 -9.37 -11.03
N GLY A 21 1.27 -9.05 -10.66
CA GLY A 21 1.80 -9.33 -9.32
C GLY A 21 1.15 -8.48 -8.23
N ILE A 22 1.47 -8.78 -6.96
CA ILE A 22 0.96 -8.00 -5.83
C ILE A 22 1.46 -6.54 -5.87
N LEU A 23 2.74 -6.34 -6.21
CA LEU A 23 3.34 -5.01 -6.26
C LEU A 23 2.70 -4.12 -7.35
N GLU A 24 2.50 -4.68 -8.55
CA GLU A 24 1.85 -3.96 -9.66
C GLU A 24 0.39 -3.64 -9.33
N ALA A 25 -0.33 -4.56 -8.66
CA ALA A 25 -1.70 -4.29 -8.23
C ALA A 25 -1.76 -3.17 -7.17
N GLU A 26 -0.81 -3.15 -6.23
CA GLU A 26 -0.70 -2.06 -5.26
C GLU A 26 -0.36 -0.73 -5.93
N GLU A 27 0.52 -0.73 -6.94
CA GLU A 27 0.86 0.47 -7.71
C GLU A 27 -0.38 1.05 -8.42
N VAL A 28 -1.15 0.19 -9.08
CA VAL A 28 -2.41 0.59 -9.73
C VAL A 28 -3.42 1.10 -8.70
N ALA A 29 -3.59 0.42 -7.57
CA ALA A 29 -4.50 0.85 -6.51
C ALA A 29 -4.11 2.20 -5.92
N LEU A 30 -2.81 2.44 -5.70
CA LEU A 30 -2.27 3.67 -5.12
C LEU A 30 -2.31 4.86 -6.09
N THR A 31 -2.61 4.63 -7.37
CA THR A 31 -2.94 5.70 -8.32
C THR A 31 -4.26 6.40 -7.93
N ASP A 32 -5.17 5.71 -7.23
CA ASP A 32 -6.39 6.31 -6.69
C ASP A 32 -6.09 7.18 -5.44
N PRO A 33 -6.37 8.50 -5.47
CA PRO A 33 -6.13 9.38 -4.33
C PRO A 33 -6.93 9.02 -3.06
N HIS A 34 -8.05 8.30 -3.19
CA HIS A 34 -8.79 7.78 -2.04
C HIS A 34 -7.97 6.73 -1.32
N TRP A 35 -7.49 5.73 -2.04
CA TRP A 35 -6.69 4.64 -1.49
C TRP A 35 -5.34 5.11 -1.00
N ARG A 36 -4.67 6.00 -1.74
CA ARG A 36 -3.41 6.62 -1.30
C ARG A 36 -3.54 7.25 0.08
N ARG A 37 -4.54 8.12 0.27
CA ARG A 37 -4.80 8.78 1.57
C ARG A 37 -5.16 7.79 2.67
N TRP A 38 -5.90 6.74 2.34
CA TRP A 38 -6.25 5.70 3.30
C TRP A 38 -5.01 4.91 3.74
N VAL A 39 -4.17 4.44 2.81
CA VAL A 39 -2.93 3.72 3.11
C VAL A 39 -2.00 4.58 3.94
N GLU A 40 -1.75 5.82 3.53
CA GLU A 40 -0.93 6.78 4.29
C GLU A 40 -1.44 6.97 5.71
N ARG A 41 -2.76 7.07 5.91
CA ARG A 41 -3.34 7.13 7.26
C ARG A 41 -3.03 5.86 8.04
N GLN A 42 -3.30 4.69 7.47
CA GLN A 42 -3.12 3.40 8.15
C GLN A 42 -1.66 3.15 8.55
N ILE A 43 -0.70 3.35 7.64
CA ILE A 43 0.73 3.07 7.91
C ILE A 43 1.33 4.03 8.95
N ASN A 44 0.70 5.18 9.18
CA ASN A 44 1.13 6.13 10.21
C ASN A 44 0.34 6.04 11.52
N SER A 45 -0.87 5.46 11.53
CA SER A 45 -1.71 5.35 12.73
C SER A 45 -1.72 3.96 13.39
N ASP A 46 -1.51 2.90 12.61
CA ASP A 46 -1.54 1.50 13.07
C ASP A 46 -0.12 0.93 13.00
N GLU A 47 0.40 0.45 14.14
CA GLU A 47 1.77 -0.07 14.24
C GLU A 47 1.98 -1.34 13.40
N GLN A 48 0.94 -2.19 13.27
CA GLN A 48 1.01 -3.38 12.42
C GLN A 48 1.15 -2.96 10.95
N CYS A 49 0.34 -2.00 10.50
CA CYS A 49 0.45 -1.44 9.16
C CYS A 49 1.80 -0.74 8.93
N ARG A 50 2.33 -0.04 9.94
CA ARG A 50 3.66 0.57 9.88
C ARG A 50 4.77 -0.47 9.67
N ARG A 51 4.76 -1.57 10.43
CA ARG A 51 5.74 -2.65 10.29
C ARG A 51 5.66 -3.33 8.93
N MET A 52 4.45 -3.52 8.41
CA MET A 52 4.25 -4.04 7.05
C MET A 52 4.81 -3.09 5.99
N ALA A 53 4.55 -1.78 6.10
CA ALA A 53 5.09 -0.77 5.20
C ALA A 53 6.63 -0.70 5.24
N LEU A 54 7.24 -0.80 6.42
CA LEU A 54 8.69 -0.89 6.56
C LEU A 54 9.26 -2.17 5.93
N SER A 55 8.55 -3.29 6.06
CA SER A 55 8.92 -4.54 5.40
C SER A 55 8.81 -4.41 3.88
N HIS A 56 7.76 -3.75 3.39
CA HIS A 56 7.58 -3.45 1.96
C HIS A 56 8.75 -2.67 1.39
N ILE A 57 9.20 -1.62 2.10
CA ILE A 57 10.39 -0.84 1.74
C ILE A 57 11.62 -1.75 1.67
N ARG A 58 11.83 -2.57 2.70
CA ARG A 58 12.99 -3.46 2.80
C ARG A 58 13.04 -4.52 1.70
N TYR A 59 11.90 -5.11 1.33
CA TYR A 59 11.84 -6.18 0.33
C TYR A 59 11.88 -5.66 -1.10
N ASN A 60 11.25 -4.52 -1.38
CA ASN A 60 11.14 -4.01 -2.75
C ASN A 60 12.25 -3.00 -3.12
N GLY A 61 12.97 -2.44 -2.14
CA GLY A 61 14.07 -1.50 -2.40
C GLY A 61 13.62 -0.33 -3.28
N ASP A 62 14.27 -0.15 -4.43
CA ASP A 62 13.95 0.92 -5.40
C ASP A 62 12.54 0.80 -6.01
N ALA A 63 11.96 -0.40 -6.00
CA ALA A 63 10.60 -0.66 -6.44
C ALA A 63 9.55 -0.43 -5.33
N ALA A 64 9.98 -0.01 -4.13
CA ALA A 64 9.04 0.29 -3.06
C ALA A 64 8.13 1.45 -3.44
N LEU A 65 6.83 1.26 -3.15
CA LEU A 65 5.75 2.23 -3.37
C LEU A 65 5.59 3.21 -2.21
N ILE A 66 6.30 2.96 -1.12
CA ILE A 66 6.27 3.74 0.12
C ILE A 66 7.69 4.21 0.37
N GLU A 67 7.83 5.44 0.85
CA GLU A 67 9.12 6.00 1.26
C GLU A 67 9.03 6.65 2.64
N PRO A 68 10.12 6.64 3.42
CA PRO A 68 10.20 7.40 4.66
C PRO A 68 10.39 8.89 4.35
N ARG A 69 9.54 9.73 4.94
CA ARG A 69 9.62 11.19 4.89
C ARG A 69 9.66 11.76 6.30
N GLY A 70 10.87 11.88 6.84
CA GLY A 70 11.09 12.18 8.25
C GLY A 70 10.54 11.06 9.13
N ASP A 71 9.67 11.41 10.08
CA ASP A 71 9.07 10.43 11.01
C ASP A 71 7.86 9.68 10.44
N LYS A 72 7.41 10.06 9.23
CA LYS A 72 6.22 9.51 8.58
C LYS A 72 6.59 8.64 7.39
N LEU A 73 5.69 7.72 7.06
CA LEU A 73 5.75 6.97 5.81
C LEU A 73 4.75 7.58 4.83
N VAL A 74 5.14 7.76 3.58
CA VAL A 74 4.29 8.33 2.53
C VAL A 74 4.30 7.42 1.31
N VAL A 75 3.21 7.40 0.55
CA VAL A 75 3.19 6.73 -0.75
C VAL A 75 3.89 7.65 -1.75
N ARG A 76 4.68 7.09 -2.68
CA ARG A 76 5.38 7.85 -3.72
C ARG A 76 4.44 8.40 -4.79
#